data_AF-A0A954ILW9-F1
#
_entry.id   AF-A0A954ILW9-F1
#
_cell.length_a   1.000
_cell.length_b   1.000
_cell.length_c   1.000
_cell.angle_alpha   90.00
_cell.angle_beta   90.00
_cell.angle_gamma   90.00
#
_symmetry.space_group_name_H-M   'P 1'
#
loop_
_entity.id
_entity.type
_entity.pdbx_description
1 polymer ?
#
loop_
_entity_poly.entity_id
_entity_poly.type
_entity_poly.pdbx_seq_one_letter_code
_entity_poly.pdbx_strand_id
1 'polypeptide(L)'
;MNPLYFKELNACFDPNRARLNVGCGRQVSLVAGVETGQLVGSLKTLEAIADYATGHGARSLMISNYLLNGPGHGDNGRIVFRDPAELRQALDDAGIVAPVISAHCAAYAHLSAHWGLEYVDKFVPPAVAAKGQQYVEDWSEEYLLGMLETGTALGIHIFGWFWGLWGNPVLHSGYPWVFGWDEMMAAGLDRFRDKTAKLRARANELGA
;
A
#
# COMPACT_ATOMS: atom_id res chain seq x y z
N MET A 1 27.71 23.66 9.92
CA MET A 1 26.58 22.77 9.55
C MET A 1 25.48 23.65 9.02
N ASN A 2 25.18 23.60 7.72
CA ASN A 2 23.99 24.24 7.17
C ASN A 2 22.81 23.32 7.52
N PRO A 3 21.83 23.74 8.33
CA PRO A 3 20.61 22.98 8.46
C PRO A 3 19.97 22.94 7.05
N LEU A 4 19.44 21.78 6.66
CA LEU A 4 18.62 21.66 5.46
C LEU A 4 17.48 22.68 5.56
N TYR A 5 17.68 23.87 4.98
CA TYR A 5 16.66 24.89 4.85
C TYR A 5 15.66 24.39 3.82
N PHE A 6 14.65 23.65 4.27
CA PHE A 6 13.39 23.65 3.56
C PHE A 6 12.82 25.05 3.69
N LYS A 7 13.01 25.88 2.66
CA LYS A 7 12.29 27.15 2.56
C LYS A 7 10.84 26.78 2.34
N GLU A 8 10.03 26.90 3.38
CA GLU A 8 8.58 26.73 3.30
C GLU A 8 8.06 27.76 2.31
N LEU A 9 7.85 27.33 1.06
CA LEU A 9 7.24 28.16 0.04
C LEU A 9 5.74 28.00 0.25
N ASN A 10 5.08 29.09 0.64
CA ASN A 10 3.62 29.19 0.63
C ASN A 10 3.16 29.32 -0.84
N ALA A 11 3.47 28.28 -1.62
CA ALA A 11 3.25 28.21 -3.05
C ALA A 11 2.20 27.14 -3.30
N CYS A 12 1.03 27.56 -3.76
CA CYS A 12 0.02 26.65 -4.26
C CYS A 12 0.58 25.88 -5.46
N PHE A 13 0.26 24.60 -5.57
CA PHE A 13 0.51 23.82 -6.77
C PHE A 13 -0.20 24.50 -7.97
N ASP A 14 0.57 25.00 -8.93
CA ASP A 14 0.04 25.54 -10.18
C ASP A 14 0.16 24.47 -11.28
N PRO A 15 -0.95 23.80 -11.68
CA PRO A 15 -0.93 22.77 -12.71
C PRO A 15 -0.45 23.28 -14.08
N ASN A 16 -0.50 24.60 -14.32
CA ASN A 16 0.00 25.19 -15.56
C ASN A 16 1.53 25.34 -15.58
N ARG A 17 2.16 25.35 -14.41
CA ARG A 17 3.62 25.50 -14.25
C ARG A 17 4.33 24.23 -13.80
N ALA A 18 3.60 23.26 -13.27
CA ALA A 18 4.16 22.00 -12.82
C ALA A 18 4.54 21.13 -14.02
N ARG A 19 5.75 21.33 -14.52
CA ARG A 19 6.33 20.62 -15.65
C ARG A 19 7.68 20.04 -15.23
N LEU A 20 7.87 18.75 -15.47
CA LEU A 20 9.15 18.08 -15.30
C LEU A 20 9.77 17.85 -16.69
N ASN A 21 10.95 18.42 -16.91
CA ASN A 21 11.75 18.11 -18.10
C ASN A 21 12.45 16.78 -17.84
N VAL A 22 12.05 15.74 -18.56
CA VAL A 22 12.76 14.46 -18.54
C VAL A 22 13.93 14.57 -19.53
N GLY A 23 15.11 14.07 -19.15
CA GLY A 23 16.39 14.28 -19.86
C GLY A 23 16.44 13.84 -21.33
N CYS A 24 15.36 13.27 -21.87
CA CYS A 24 15.18 12.88 -23.26
C CYS A 24 14.46 13.94 -24.12
N GLY A 25 14.40 15.21 -23.69
CA GLY A 25 13.71 16.28 -24.42
C GLY A 25 12.19 16.20 -24.38
N ARG A 26 11.63 15.35 -23.51
CA ARG A 26 10.19 15.29 -23.23
C ARG A 26 9.89 16.15 -22.02
N GLN A 27 8.71 16.74 -22.01
CA GLN A 27 8.18 17.47 -20.86
C GLN A 27 6.92 16.75 -20.40
N VAL A 28 6.83 16.43 -19.11
CA VAL A 28 5.64 15.82 -18.52
C VAL A 28 4.97 16.83 -17.60
N SER A 29 3.65 16.93 -17.72
CA SER A 29 2.82 17.67 -16.77
C SER A 29 2.69 16.87 -15.48
N LEU A 30 2.93 17.53 -14.35
CA LEU A 30 2.61 16.96 -13.06
C LEU A 30 1.13 17.22 -12.77
N VAL A 31 0.46 16.25 -12.18
CA VAL A 31 -0.90 16.40 -11.65
C VAL A 31 -0.82 16.30 -10.13
N ALA A 32 -1.62 17.13 -9.44
CA ALA A 32 -1.76 17.00 -8.00
C ALA A 32 -2.48 15.69 -7.70
N GLY A 33 -1.88 14.88 -6.83
CA GLY A 33 -2.46 13.64 -6.36
C GLY A 33 -2.56 13.62 -4.85
N VAL A 34 -3.40 12.73 -4.33
CA VAL A 34 -3.49 12.48 -2.89
C VAL A 34 -3.42 10.98 -2.60
N GLU A 35 -2.62 10.61 -1.60
CA GLU A 35 -2.68 9.29 -1.00
C GLU A 35 -3.88 9.21 -0.05
N THR A 36 -4.68 8.16 -0.16
CA THR A 36 -5.95 8.10 0.57
C THR A 36 -5.89 7.34 1.89
N GLY A 37 -4.72 6.83 2.30
CA GLY A 37 -4.55 6.04 3.53
C GLY A 37 -4.99 6.77 4.80
N GLN A 38 -4.62 8.03 4.93
CA GLN A 38 -4.98 8.88 6.08
C GLN A 38 -6.45 9.31 6.01
N LEU A 39 -6.99 9.47 4.80
CA LEU A 39 -8.38 9.91 4.58
C LEU A 39 -9.39 8.78 4.81
N VAL A 40 -8.98 7.52 4.63
CA VAL A 40 -9.80 6.32 4.85
C VAL A 40 -10.43 6.30 6.24
N GLY A 41 -9.68 6.66 7.28
CA GLY A 41 -10.19 6.62 8.65
C GLY A 41 -11.34 7.62 8.91
N SER A 42 -11.36 8.73 8.19
CA SER A 42 -12.32 9.81 8.39
C SER A 42 -13.48 9.77 7.39
N LEU A 43 -13.17 9.58 6.11
CA LEU A 43 -14.14 9.67 5.01
C LEU A 43 -14.70 8.31 4.59
N LYS A 44 -14.01 7.21 4.94
CA LYS A 44 -14.46 5.81 4.88
C LYS A 44 -14.73 5.21 3.49
N THR A 45 -15.22 5.97 2.53
CA THR A 45 -15.58 5.47 1.20
C THR A 45 -14.75 6.12 0.10
N LEU A 46 -14.65 5.43 -1.04
CA LEU A 46 -13.89 5.92 -2.19
C LEU A 46 -14.53 7.19 -2.75
N GLU A 47 -15.86 7.22 -2.80
CA GLU A 47 -16.67 8.31 -3.32
C GLU A 47 -16.47 9.58 -2.49
N ALA A 48 -16.60 9.48 -1.16
CA ALA A 48 -16.41 10.63 -0.26
C ALA A 48 -14.98 11.18 -0.33
N ILE A 49 -13.99 10.30 -0.52
CA ILE A 49 -12.59 10.70 -0.70
C ILE A 49 -12.36 11.33 -2.07
N ALA A 50 -12.96 10.80 -3.13
CA ALA A 50 -12.85 11.34 -4.47
C ALA A 50 -13.50 12.74 -4.55
N ASP A 51 -14.69 12.92 -3.96
CA ASP A 51 -15.36 14.22 -3.85
C ASP A 51 -14.50 15.23 -3.07
N TYR A 52 -13.96 14.81 -1.93
CA TYR A 52 -13.06 15.66 -1.14
C TYR A 52 -11.80 16.03 -1.94
N ALA A 53 -11.15 15.06 -2.57
CA ALA A 53 -9.89 15.25 -3.29
C ALA A 53 -10.08 16.19 -4.50
N THR A 54 -11.11 15.93 -5.32
CA THR A 54 -11.40 16.73 -6.52
C THR A 54 -11.82 18.15 -6.16
N GLY A 55 -12.61 18.31 -5.10
CA GLY A 55 -13.00 19.61 -4.53
C GLY A 55 -11.82 20.45 -4.04
N HIS A 56 -10.70 19.81 -3.68
CA HIS A 56 -9.45 20.47 -3.28
C HIS A 56 -8.38 20.48 -4.39
N GLY A 57 -8.78 20.22 -5.64
CA GLY A 57 -7.90 20.38 -6.81
C GLY A 57 -7.03 19.16 -7.14
N ALA A 58 -7.16 18.04 -6.43
CA ALA A 58 -6.52 16.80 -6.84
C ALA A 58 -7.13 16.30 -8.16
N ARG A 59 -6.28 15.68 -8.96
CA ARG A 59 -6.64 15.04 -10.24
C ARG A 59 -6.18 13.59 -10.30
N SER A 60 -5.46 13.12 -9.30
CA SER A 60 -5.16 11.71 -9.13
C SER A 60 -5.30 11.21 -7.70
N LEU A 61 -5.55 9.91 -7.54
CA LEU A 61 -5.55 9.21 -6.27
C LEU A 61 -4.47 8.12 -6.26
N MET A 62 -3.80 7.97 -5.13
CA MET A 62 -3.19 6.70 -4.74
C MET A 62 -4.13 6.02 -3.74
N ILE A 63 -4.90 5.05 -4.23
CA ILE A 63 -6.02 4.43 -3.50
C ILE A 63 -5.47 3.51 -2.41
N SER A 64 -5.80 3.77 -1.15
CA SER A 64 -5.58 2.84 -0.05
C SER A 64 -6.32 1.53 -0.28
N ASN A 65 -5.65 0.40 -0.04
CA ASN A 65 -6.21 -0.94 -0.14
C ASN A 65 -7.52 -1.12 0.64
N TYR A 66 -7.69 -0.40 1.75
CA TYR A 66 -8.91 -0.46 2.55
C TYR A 66 -10.18 0.02 1.80
N LEU A 67 -10.03 0.86 0.77
CA LEU A 67 -11.14 1.31 -0.08
C LEU A 67 -11.57 0.28 -1.12
N LEU A 68 -10.77 -0.76 -1.33
CA LEU A 68 -11.10 -1.88 -2.20
C LEU A 68 -11.94 -2.93 -1.46
N ASN A 69 -12.05 -2.83 -0.13
CA ASN A 69 -12.76 -3.82 0.68
C ASN A 69 -14.27 -3.71 0.47
N GLY A 70 -14.90 -4.85 0.21
CA GLY A 70 -16.36 -4.96 0.06
C GLY A 70 -17.08 -5.17 1.40
N PRO A 71 -18.43 -5.13 1.39
CA PRO A 71 -19.23 -5.40 2.57
C PRO A 71 -18.91 -6.76 3.21
N GLY A 72 -18.72 -6.78 4.52
CA GLY A 72 -18.38 -7.98 5.28
C GLY A 72 -16.92 -8.42 5.20
N HIS A 73 -16.04 -7.59 4.62
CA HIS A 73 -14.59 -7.77 4.74
C HIS A 73 -14.18 -7.76 6.23
N GLY A 74 -13.37 -8.74 6.63
CA GLY A 74 -12.86 -8.90 7.99
C GLY A 74 -13.80 -9.66 8.94
N ASP A 75 -15.09 -9.77 8.64
CA ASP A 75 -16.05 -10.52 9.45
C ASP A 75 -15.64 -12.00 9.50
N ASN A 76 -15.33 -12.50 10.71
CA ASN A 76 -14.81 -13.85 10.93
C ASN A 76 -13.57 -14.21 10.07
N GLY A 77 -12.82 -13.20 9.62
CA GLY A 77 -11.66 -13.36 8.75
C GLY A 77 -11.98 -13.48 7.26
N ARG A 78 -13.18 -13.12 6.81
CA ARG A 78 -13.52 -13.10 5.38
C ARG A 78 -12.71 -12.04 4.64
N ILE A 79 -12.25 -12.39 3.44
CA ILE A 79 -11.69 -11.45 2.47
C ILE A 79 -12.79 -11.16 1.45
N VAL A 80 -13.24 -9.91 1.40
CA VAL A 80 -14.22 -9.45 0.42
C VAL A 80 -13.68 -8.19 -0.23
N PHE A 81 -13.64 -8.17 -1.56
CA PHE A 81 -13.33 -6.99 -2.37
C PHE A 81 -14.60 -6.45 -3.02
N ARG A 82 -14.61 -5.16 -3.31
CA ARG A 82 -15.64 -4.52 -4.15
C ARG A 82 -15.50 -4.98 -5.59
N ASP A 83 -16.58 -4.84 -6.35
CA ASP A 83 -16.54 -5.13 -7.77
C ASP A 83 -15.64 -4.10 -8.51
N PRO A 84 -14.69 -4.54 -9.36
CA PRO A 84 -13.81 -3.63 -10.07
C PRO A 84 -14.53 -2.65 -11.01
N ALA A 85 -15.66 -3.04 -11.61
CA ALA A 85 -16.43 -2.14 -12.47
C ALA A 85 -17.16 -1.07 -11.65
N GLU A 86 -17.68 -1.42 -10.47
CA GLU A 86 -18.24 -0.45 -9.52
C GLU A 86 -17.18 0.58 -9.09
N LEU A 87 -15.98 0.12 -8.72
CA LEU A 87 -14.86 1.00 -8.36
C LEU A 87 -14.44 1.92 -9.51
N ARG A 88 -14.40 1.39 -10.73
CA ARG A 88 -14.08 2.20 -11.92
C ARG A 88 -15.12 3.28 -12.15
N GLN A 89 -16.40 2.92 -12.07
CA GLN A 89 -17.50 3.87 -12.24
C GLN A 89 -17.41 5.01 -11.21
N ALA A 90 -17.11 4.70 -9.95
CA ALA A 90 -16.94 5.73 -8.90
C ALA A 90 -15.80 6.72 -9.21
N LEU A 91 -14.69 6.25 -9.80
CA LEU A 91 -13.58 7.11 -10.22
C LEU A 91 -13.95 7.97 -11.44
N ASP A 92 -14.65 7.37 -12.40
CA ASP A 92 -15.10 8.04 -13.63
C ASP A 92 -16.13 9.13 -13.30
N ASP A 93 -17.08 8.85 -12.42
CA ASP A 93 -18.10 9.80 -11.96
C ASP A 93 -17.46 11.01 -11.25
N ALA A 94 -16.38 10.78 -10.50
CA ALA A 94 -15.60 11.84 -9.86
C ALA A 94 -14.63 12.55 -10.82
N GLY A 95 -14.42 12.04 -12.03
CA GLY A 95 -13.47 12.59 -13.00
C GLY A 95 -12.01 12.57 -12.50
N ILE A 96 -11.63 11.55 -11.74
CA ILE A 96 -10.30 11.42 -11.12
C ILE A 96 -9.59 10.14 -11.56
N VAL A 97 -8.29 10.21 -11.83
CA VAL A 97 -7.52 9.00 -12.22
C VAL A 97 -6.86 8.35 -11.01
N ALA A 98 -6.78 7.02 -10.99
CA ALA A 98 -6.11 6.28 -9.93
C ALA A 98 -5.02 5.36 -10.50
N PRO A 99 -3.78 5.85 -10.69
CA PRO A 99 -2.72 5.04 -11.28
C PRO A 99 -2.06 4.07 -10.28
N VAL A 100 -2.30 4.22 -8.97
CA VAL A 100 -1.58 3.48 -7.93
C VAL A 100 -2.53 3.03 -6.81
N ILE A 101 -2.32 1.83 -6.30
CA ILE A 101 -2.90 1.36 -5.03
C ILE A 101 -1.81 1.40 -3.94
N SER A 102 -2.11 2.04 -2.81
CA SER A 102 -1.31 2.00 -1.59
C SER A 102 -1.77 0.83 -0.72
N ALA A 103 -0.92 -0.18 -0.59
CA ALA A 103 -1.18 -1.40 0.19
C ALA A 103 -0.09 -1.67 1.23
N HIS A 104 0.45 -0.58 1.78
CA HIS A 104 1.52 -0.57 2.77
C HIS A 104 1.24 -1.48 3.96
N CYS A 105 0.09 -1.31 4.61
CA CYS A 105 -0.26 -2.01 5.84
C CYS A 105 -0.46 -3.52 5.64
N ALA A 106 -1.11 -3.91 4.54
CA ALA A 106 -1.38 -5.31 4.23
C ALA A 106 -0.09 -6.09 3.93
N ALA A 107 0.80 -5.51 3.11
CA ALA A 107 2.11 -6.10 2.82
C ALA A 107 3.00 -6.14 4.07
N TYR A 108 2.92 -5.13 4.94
CA TYR A 108 3.66 -5.09 6.19
C TYR A 108 3.22 -6.24 7.11
N ALA A 109 1.90 -6.47 7.24
CA ALA A 109 1.35 -7.52 8.08
C ALA A 109 1.78 -8.92 7.62
N HIS A 110 1.83 -9.16 6.30
CA HIS A 110 2.22 -10.44 5.72
C HIS A 110 3.58 -10.95 6.21
N LEU A 111 4.61 -10.12 6.25
CA LEU A 111 5.93 -10.55 6.71
C LEU A 111 6.17 -10.33 8.20
N SER A 112 5.51 -9.34 8.81
CA SER A 112 5.78 -8.96 10.20
C SER A 112 5.06 -9.83 11.23
N ALA A 113 3.95 -10.49 10.86
CA ALA A 113 3.16 -11.29 11.80
C ALA A 113 3.97 -12.42 12.46
N HIS A 114 4.93 -13.00 11.72
CA HIS A 114 5.86 -14.00 12.23
C HIS A 114 6.64 -13.56 13.48
N TRP A 115 6.89 -12.26 13.63
CA TRP A 115 7.69 -11.73 14.73
C TRP A 115 6.86 -11.34 15.95
N GLY A 116 5.54 -11.25 15.80
CA GLY A 116 4.65 -10.80 16.87
C GLY A 116 3.35 -10.20 16.35
N LEU A 117 2.26 -10.41 17.11
CA LEU A 117 0.97 -9.80 16.78
C LEU A 117 0.96 -8.29 17.04
N GLU A 118 1.79 -7.82 17.95
CA GLU A 118 1.98 -6.39 18.28
C GLU A 118 2.47 -5.56 17.10
N TYR A 119 3.09 -6.19 16.09
CA TYR A 119 3.52 -5.49 14.87
C TYR A 119 2.41 -5.35 13.84
N VAL A 120 1.30 -6.09 13.97
CA VAL A 120 0.32 -6.25 12.88
C VAL A 120 -1.14 -6.05 13.29
N ASP A 121 -1.45 -6.02 14.58
CA ASP A 121 -2.83 -5.96 15.10
C ASP A 121 -3.63 -4.74 14.63
N LYS A 122 -2.96 -3.63 14.28
CA LYS A 122 -3.59 -2.41 13.73
C LYS A 122 -3.80 -2.45 12.22
N PHE A 123 -3.19 -3.40 11.52
CA PHE A 123 -3.20 -3.47 10.06
C PHE A 123 -4.18 -4.50 9.51
N VAL A 124 -4.65 -5.43 10.36
CA VAL A 124 -5.61 -6.48 10.00
C VAL A 124 -6.88 -6.39 10.84
N PRO A 125 -8.01 -6.95 10.38
CA PRO A 125 -9.24 -6.99 11.17
C PRO A 125 -9.04 -7.66 12.54
N PRO A 126 -9.69 -7.19 13.63
CA PRO A 126 -9.54 -7.79 14.96
C PRO A 126 -9.84 -9.30 15.01
N ALA A 127 -10.81 -9.76 14.23
CA ALA A 127 -11.17 -11.18 14.13
C ALA A 127 -10.09 -12.04 13.44
N VAL A 128 -9.25 -11.43 12.60
CA VAL A 128 -8.08 -12.08 11.99
C VAL A 128 -6.94 -12.13 13.00
N ALA A 129 -6.64 -11.00 13.66
CA ALA A 129 -5.59 -10.93 14.68
C ALA A 129 -5.82 -11.95 15.82
N ALA A 130 -7.08 -12.14 16.25
CA ALA A 130 -7.45 -13.08 17.30
C ALA A 130 -7.13 -14.56 16.98
N LYS A 131 -6.88 -14.89 15.70
CA LYS A 131 -6.56 -16.27 15.26
C LYS A 131 -5.07 -16.60 15.30
N GLY A 132 -4.20 -15.65 15.63
CA GLY A 132 -2.78 -15.87 15.84
C GLY A 132 -1.89 -15.53 14.62
N GLN A 133 -0.57 -15.54 14.85
CA GLN A 133 0.45 -15.04 13.92
C GLN A 133 0.41 -15.73 12.55
N GLN A 134 0.42 -17.07 12.55
CA GLN A 134 0.39 -17.85 11.30
C GLN A 134 -0.86 -17.56 10.49
N TYR A 135 -2.02 -17.45 11.15
CA TYR A 135 -3.26 -17.11 10.46
C TYR A 135 -3.21 -15.71 9.86
N VAL A 136 -2.68 -14.71 10.58
CA VAL A 136 -2.53 -13.35 10.05
C VAL A 136 -1.63 -13.33 8.83
N GLU A 137 -0.52 -14.07 8.86
CA GLU A 137 0.41 -14.17 7.74
C GLU A 137 -0.26 -14.79 6.49
N ASP A 138 -0.91 -15.94 6.64
CA ASP A 138 -1.58 -16.62 5.53
C ASP A 138 -2.76 -15.80 4.98
N TRP A 139 -3.54 -15.19 5.87
CA TRP A 139 -4.64 -14.31 5.51
C TRP A 139 -4.15 -13.06 4.75
N SER A 140 -3.04 -12.48 5.19
CA SER A 140 -2.45 -11.30 4.55
C SER A 140 -1.89 -11.65 3.16
N GLU A 141 -1.30 -12.84 2.98
CA GLU A 141 -0.88 -13.34 1.67
C GLU A 141 -2.08 -13.47 0.72
N GLU A 142 -3.16 -14.13 1.17
CA GLU A 142 -4.39 -14.30 0.38
C GLU A 142 -5.04 -12.95 0.04
N TYR A 143 -5.07 -12.02 0.99
CA TYR A 143 -5.58 -10.67 0.77
C TYR A 143 -4.79 -9.94 -0.30
N LEU A 144 -3.45 -9.99 -0.25
CA LEU A 144 -2.60 -9.33 -1.25
C LEU A 144 -2.79 -9.93 -2.65
N LEU A 145 -2.99 -11.25 -2.76
CA LEU A 145 -3.30 -11.89 -4.04
C LEU A 145 -4.64 -11.41 -4.62
N GLY A 146 -5.70 -11.41 -3.82
CA GLY A 146 -7.00 -10.92 -4.28
C GLY A 146 -7.01 -9.41 -4.57
N MET A 147 -6.18 -8.64 -3.87
CA MET A 147 -5.98 -7.22 -4.14
C MET A 147 -5.25 -6.98 -5.46
N LEU A 148 -4.23 -7.78 -5.80
CA LEU A 148 -3.57 -7.72 -7.11
C LEU A 148 -4.58 -7.96 -8.25
N GLU A 149 -5.42 -8.98 -8.10
CA GLU A 149 -6.47 -9.31 -9.08
C GLU A 149 -7.51 -8.20 -9.20
N THR A 150 -8.02 -7.71 -8.06
CA THR A 150 -9.00 -6.61 -8.03
C THR A 150 -8.43 -5.32 -8.62
N GLY A 151 -7.19 -4.97 -8.25
CA GLY A 151 -6.52 -3.77 -8.73
C GLY A 151 -6.22 -3.83 -10.23
N THR A 152 -5.71 -4.96 -10.73
CA THR A 152 -5.45 -5.14 -12.17
C THR A 152 -6.74 -5.20 -12.98
N ALA A 153 -7.82 -5.78 -12.47
CA ALA A 153 -9.15 -5.69 -13.09
C ALA A 153 -9.69 -4.25 -13.15
N LEU A 154 -9.34 -3.42 -12.15
CA LEU A 154 -9.56 -1.97 -12.15
C LEU A 154 -8.58 -1.22 -13.09
N GLY A 155 -7.68 -1.91 -13.78
CA GLY A 155 -6.69 -1.33 -14.69
C GLY A 155 -5.55 -0.60 -13.97
N ILE A 156 -5.34 -0.91 -12.68
CA ILE A 156 -4.25 -0.37 -11.87
C ILE A 156 -3.15 -1.42 -11.77
N HIS A 157 -1.95 -1.01 -12.19
CA HIS A 157 -0.79 -1.89 -12.35
C HIS A 157 0.41 -1.46 -11.50
N ILE A 158 0.20 -0.54 -10.55
CA ILE A 158 1.26 -0.06 -9.68
C ILE A 158 0.76 -0.18 -8.24
N PHE A 159 1.48 -0.95 -7.44
CA PHE A 159 1.14 -1.21 -6.05
C PHE A 159 2.28 -0.76 -5.13
N GLY A 160 1.99 0.22 -4.27
CA GLY A 160 2.91 0.70 -3.25
C GLY A 160 2.85 -0.19 -2.01
N TRP A 161 3.94 -0.87 -1.68
CA TRP A 161 4.02 -1.81 -0.55
C TRP A 161 5.08 -1.42 0.47
N PHE A 162 4.83 -1.78 1.73
CA PHE A 162 5.90 -1.97 2.71
C PHE A 162 6.06 -3.46 2.90
N TRP A 163 7.24 -3.99 2.60
CA TRP A 163 7.50 -5.41 2.76
C TRP A 163 7.53 -5.87 4.23
N GLY A 164 7.34 -4.98 5.20
CA GLY A 164 7.35 -5.37 6.61
C GLY A 164 8.74 -5.73 7.13
N LEU A 165 8.73 -6.36 8.31
CA LEU A 165 9.93 -6.85 8.99
C LEU A 165 10.40 -8.13 8.30
N TRP A 166 11.30 -7.97 7.33
CA TRP A 166 11.86 -9.09 6.57
C TRP A 166 12.78 -9.99 7.43
N GLY A 167 13.35 -9.44 8.50
CA GLY A 167 14.21 -10.14 9.44
C GLY A 167 13.80 -9.88 10.88
N ASN A 168 14.46 -10.54 11.82
CA ASN A 168 14.15 -10.40 13.24
C ASN A 168 14.25 -8.92 13.66
N PRO A 169 13.30 -8.38 14.47
CA PRO A 169 13.33 -7.00 14.94
C PRO A 169 14.68 -6.53 15.50
N VAL A 170 15.46 -7.43 16.13
CA VAL A 170 16.80 -7.09 16.64
C VAL A 170 17.77 -6.66 15.55
N LEU A 171 17.62 -7.16 14.31
CA LEU A 171 18.44 -6.76 13.17
C LEU A 171 18.26 -5.27 12.83
N HIS A 172 17.09 -4.71 13.16
CA HIS A 172 16.78 -3.31 12.92
C HIS A 172 17.26 -2.37 14.04
N SER A 173 17.76 -2.92 15.16
CA SER A 173 18.37 -2.10 16.24
C SER A 173 19.71 -1.48 15.84
N GLY A 174 20.34 -1.97 14.77
CA GLY A 174 21.66 -1.52 14.32
C GLY A 174 22.82 -1.90 15.24
N TYR A 175 22.57 -2.72 16.26
CA TYR A 175 23.60 -3.22 17.17
C TYR A 175 24.00 -4.64 16.77
N PRO A 176 25.15 -4.84 16.08
CA PRO A 176 25.56 -6.16 15.62
C PRO A 176 25.96 -7.01 16.82
N TRP A 177 25.02 -7.83 17.30
CA TRP A 177 25.31 -8.85 18.29
C TRP A 177 26.30 -9.84 17.68
N VAL A 178 27.46 -10.02 18.33
CA VAL A 178 28.55 -10.92 17.88
C VAL A 178 28.19 -12.41 17.85
N PHE A 179 26.93 -12.76 18.08
CA PHE A 179 26.42 -14.13 18.09
C PHE A 179 25.37 -14.32 16.98
N GLY A 180 25.80 -14.74 15.80
CA GLY A 180 24.89 -15.22 14.74
C GLY A 180 24.21 -14.14 13.89
N TRP A 181 24.67 -12.88 13.92
CA TRP A 181 24.07 -11.81 13.11
C TRP A 181 23.98 -12.14 11.62
N ASP A 182 25.08 -12.64 11.03
CA ASP A 182 25.12 -13.00 9.60
C ASP A 182 24.14 -14.14 9.27
N GLU A 183 24.02 -15.13 10.16
CA GLU A 183 23.07 -16.23 10.01
C GLU A 183 21.61 -15.73 10.13
N MET A 184 21.32 -14.82 11.07
CA MET A 184 20.00 -14.21 11.22
C MET A 184 19.63 -13.34 10.01
N MET A 185 20.59 -12.58 9.47
CA MET A 185 20.42 -11.80 8.24
C MET A 185 20.14 -12.71 7.05
N ALA A 186 20.93 -13.77 6.86
CA ALA A 186 20.74 -14.73 5.78
C ALA A 186 19.36 -15.41 5.88
N ALA A 187 18.99 -15.87 7.08
CA ALA A 187 17.67 -16.48 7.32
C ALA A 187 16.51 -15.52 7.03
N GLY A 188 16.65 -14.23 7.40
CA GLY A 188 15.66 -13.20 7.07
C GLY A 188 15.52 -12.98 5.56
N LEU A 189 16.64 -12.91 4.83
CA LEU A 189 16.64 -12.72 3.38
C LEU A 189 16.07 -13.95 2.64
N ASP A 190 16.42 -15.16 3.07
CA ASP A 190 15.86 -16.40 2.52
C ASP A 190 14.34 -16.45 2.74
N ARG A 191 13.89 -16.15 3.96
CA ARG A 191 12.47 -16.07 4.27
C ARG A 191 11.77 -15.01 3.43
N PHE A 192 12.33 -13.82 3.31
CA PHE A 192 11.79 -12.75 2.48
C PHE A 192 11.62 -13.23 1.03
N ARG A 193 12.68 -13.82 0.45
CA ARG A 193 12.66 -14.36 -0.92
C ARG A 193 11.53 -15.36 -1.09
N ASP A 194 11.45 -16.34 -0.19
CA ASP A 194 10.56 -17.48 -0.34
C ASP A 194 9.10 -17.09 -0.07
N LYS A 195 8.85 -16.34 1.02
CA LYS A 195 7.49 -15.97 1.41
C LYS A 195 6.83 -14.98 0.44
N THR A 196 7.62 -14.14 -0.22
CA THR A 196 7.09 -13.20 -1.23
C THR A 196 7.12 -13.74 -2.66
N ALA A 197 7.65 -14.95 -2.88
CA ALA A 197 7.77 -15.54 -4.22
C ALA A 197 6.42 -15.68 -4.93
N LYS A 198 5.40 -16.17 -4.21
CA LYS A 198 4.04 -16.33 -4.74
C LYS A 198 3.41 -14.99 -5.14
N LEU A 199 3.57 -13.96 -4.31
CA LEU A 199 3.07 -12.61 -4.60
C LEU A 199 3.75 -12.01 -5.84
N ARG A 200 5.08 -12.14 -5.93
CA ARG A 200 5.83 -11.64 -7.10
C ARG A 200 5.45 -12.39 -8.38
N ALA A 201 5.30 -13.72 -8.30
CA ALA A 201 4.87 -14.53 -9.44
C ALA A 201 3.49 -14.08 -9.93
N ARG A 202 2.53 -13.92 -9.01
CA ARG A 202 1.18 -13.46 -9.35
C ARG A 202 1.18 -12.03 -9.91
N ALA A 203 1.97 -11.12 -9.34
CA ALA A 203 2.10 -9.77 -9.86
C ALA A 203 2.62 -9.76 -11.31
N ASN A 204 3.68 -10.55 -11.59
CA ASN A 204 4.21 -10.69 -12.95
C ASN A 204 3.17 -11.25 -13.95
N GLU A 205 2.37 -12.24 -13.54
CA GLU A 205 1.31 -12.81 -14.38
C GLU A 205 0.23 -11.78 -14.75
N LEU A 206 -0.10 -10.88 -13.81
CA LEU A 206 -1.12 -9.87 -13.96
C LEU A 206 -0.60 -8.57 -14.59
N GLY A 207 0.71 -8.43 -14.76
CA GLY A 207 1.36 -7.19 -15.18
C GLY A 207 1.23 -6.08 -14.14
N ALA A 208 1.36 -6.43 -12.86
CA ALA A 208 1.27 -5.56 -11.69
C ALA A 208 2.64 -5.24 -11.05
#